data_AF-A0AAU4VJQ3-F1
#
_entry.id   AF-A0AAU4VJQ3-F1
#
_cell.length_a   1.000
_cell.length_b   1.000
_cell.length_c   1.000
_cell.angle_alpha   90.00
_cell.angle_beta   90.00
_cell.angle_gamma   90.00
#
_symmetry.space_group_name_H-M   'P 1'
#
loop_
_entity.id
_entity.type
_entity.pdbx_description
1 polymer ?
#
loop_
_entity_poly.entity_id
_entity_poly.type
_entity_poly.pdbx_seq_one_letter_code
_entity_poly.pdbx_strand_id
1 'polypeptide(L)'
;MHIQRIRRIRRALATTAALACLTTLSACKEGGGAARPAAPAASPAAGPLAEAQRYVRQYTSCEELSAAADDPRLPSGDPTEAGQWSVTERGVCSDKPEHGEIVLSVPSDMKEFQTRYKQYVMDKIAGGDGGYGLESRVLVGKGFVATPTRTKTALALVRSELRVLTCNPTFPVPKGYKREKALVEGCVLSDFVGSSDGSGSPNLETPQDPAGSGASGKPGQPGQPGQPGQPGQGSLGLPRAASIAELKTLVGSSVDCTHFSTDPATVAIESIDYAPVVTGDPLGWGVTGRALCGEPAGAQRAHDLNWLDTVGDMKKMQTKAKAAQLADLKDDGKLRATASLLLVGENIAVETNDPDVRFGLYQQQFLYLNCLPGFSAPAGYRLEKSKVDGCVLTNYEPEHPVR
;
A
#
# COMPACT_ATOMS: atom_id res chain seq x y z
N MET A 1 14.95 -28.17 63.62
CA MET A 1 13.78 -27.70 64.40
C MET A 1 12.72 -27.17 63.45
N HIS A 2 11.52 -27.75 63.56
CA HIS A 2 10.15 -27.28 63.21
C HIS A 2 9.86 -26.45 61.94
N ILE A 3 8.75 -26.58 61.20
CA ILE A 3 7.61 -27.51 61.09
C ILE A 3 6.87 -27.07 59.80
N GLN A 4 6.32 -28.04 59.06
CA GLN A 4 5.38 -27.85 57.94
C GLN A 4 4.09 -27.12 58.34
N ARG A 5 3.45 -26.37 57.43
CA ARG A 5 1.97 -26.28 57.40
C ARG A 5 1.39 -26.29 55.99
N ILE A 6 0.80 -27.45 55.69
CA ILE A 6 -0.25 -27.76 54.71
C ILE A 6 -1.50 -26.92 54.99
N ARG A 7 -2.24 -26.51 53.95
CA ARG A 7 -3.71 -26.52 53.97
C ARG A 7 -4.34 -26.65 52.57
N ARG A 8 -4.90 -27.84 52.35
CA ARG A 8 -5.95 -28.19 51.38
C ARG A 8 -7.29 -27.55 51.82
N ILE A 9 -8.09 -27.05 50.89
CA ILE A 9 -9.54 -26.85 51.01
C ILE A 9 -10.14 -27.34 49.67
N ARG A 10 -10.52 -28.62 49.56
CA ARG A 10 -11.85 -29.22 49.75
C ARG A 10 -12.97 -28.62 48.88
N ARG A 11 -13.41 -29.46 47.94
CA ARG A 11 -14.61 -29.40 47.10
C ARG A 11 -15.89 -29.24 47.94
N ALA A 12 -16.87 -28.52 47.40
CA ALA A 12 -18.29 -28.71 47.70
C ALA A 12 -19.05 -28.86 46.38
N LEU A 13 -19.60 -30.06 46.17
CA LEU A 13 -20.67 -30.36 45.22
C LEU A 13 -22.00 -30.06 45.93
N ALA A 14 -22.94 -29.43 45.24
CA ALA A 14 -24.36 -29.46 45.61
C ALA A 14 -25.22 -29.50 44.34
N THR A 15 -25.77 -30.67 44.08
CA THR A 15 -26.86 -30.98 43.14
C THR A 15 -28.17 -31.09 43.90
N THR A 16 -29.26 -30.47 43.42
CA THR A 16 -30.71 -30.82 43.55
C THR A 16 -31.55 -29.57 43.24
N ALA A 17 -32.78 -29.57 42.73
CA ALA A 17 -33.61 -30.49 41.93
C ALA A 17 -34.93 -29.74 41.58
N ALA A 18 -35.54 -30.14 40.46
CA ALA A 18 -36.99 -30.21 40.14
C ALA A 18 -37.93 -28.96 40.11
N LEU A 19 -38.41 -28.68 38.90
CA LEU A 19 -39.82 -28.73 38.40
C LEU A 19 -40.99 -28.15 39.23
N ALA A 20 -41.71 -27.18 38.64
CA ALA A 20 -43.17 -26.87 38.74
C ALA A 20 -43.39 -25.46 38.15
N CYS A 21 -44.41 -25.07 37.36
CA CYS A 21 -45.68 -25.62 36.94
C CYS A 21 -46.13 -24.92 35.65
N LEU A 22 -46.91 -25.63 34.81
CA LEU A 22 -47.80 -25.05 33.81
C LEU A 22 -48.97 -24.33 34.49
N THR A 23 -49.32 -23.14 34.01
CA THR A 23 -50.65 -22.55 34.22
C THR A 23 -51.19 -22.05 32.88
N THR A 24 -52.35 -22.59 32.49
CA THR A 24 -53.13 -22.21 31.32
C THR A 24 -54.26 -21.22 31.69
N LEU A 25 -54.51 -20.30 30.74
CA LEU A 25 -55.77 -19.58 30.41
C LEU A 25 -56.26 -18.42 31.33
N SER A 26 -56.40 -17.21 30.79
CA SER A 26 -57.58 -16.77 29.99
C SER A 26 -57.54 -15.27 29.57
N ALA A 27 -58.11 -15.01 28.37
CA ALA A 27 -58.88 -13.82 27.90
C ALA A 27 -58.21 -12.48 27.45
N CYS A 28 -58.20 -12.31 26.11
CA CYS A 28 -58.61 -11.16 25.25
C CYS A 28 -58.29 -9.68 25.62
N LYS A 29 -57.55 -8.96 24.75
CA LYS A 29 -58.08 -7.97 23.77
C LYS A 29 -56.95 -7.31 22.94
N GLU A 30 -57.29 -6.96 21.70
CA GLU A 30 -56.46 -6.56 20.54
C GLU A 30 -55.49 -5.38 20.73
N GLY A 31 -54.37 -5.41 19.99
CA GLY A 31 -53.65 -4.18 19.59
C GLY A 31 -52.15 -4.30 19.32
N GLY A 32 -51.77 -4.75 18.12
CA GLY A 32 -50.63 -4.22 17.35
C GLY A 32 -49.18 -4.40 17.83
N GLY A 33 -48.39 -5.16 17.06
CA GLY A 33 -46.93 -5.01 16.96
C GLY A 33 -46.11 -6.09 17.65
N ALA A 34 -45.92 -7.23 16.98
CA ALA A 34 -44.97 -8.25 17.42
C ALA A 34 -43.53 -7.76 17.29
N ALA A 35 -42.96 -7.25 18.39
CA ALA A 35 -41.52 -7.17 18.55
C ALA A 35 -40.98 -8.61 18.69
N ARG A 36 -40.23 -9.05 17.69
CA ARG A 36 -39.52 -10.33 17.66
C ARG A 36 -38.55 -10.38 18.86
N PRO A 37 -38.50 -11.46 19.66
CA PRO A 37 -37.52 -11.56 20.74
C PRO A 37 -36.11 -11.48 20.16
N ALA A 38 -35.28 -10.62 20.74
CA ALA A 38 -33.85 -10.55 20.44
C ALA A 38 -33.25 -11.96 20.60
N ALA A 39 -32.56 -12.43 19.57
CA ALA A 39 -31.85 -13.70 19.61
C ALA A 39 -30.84 -13.67 20.77
N PRO A 40 -30.65 -14.78 21.50
CA PRO A 40 -29.62 -14.86 22.52
C PRO A 40 -28.26 -14.58 21.88
N ALA A 41 -27.44 -13.78 22.56
CA ALA A 41 -26.06 -13.48 22.15
C ALA A 41 -25.35 -14.80 21.81
N ALA A 42 -24.89 -14.91 20.57
CA ALA A 42 -24.21 -16.09 20.07
C ALA A 42 -23.01 -16.41 20.97
N SER A 43 -22.95 -17.65 21.46
CA SER A 43 -21.72 -18.22 22.02
C SER A 43 -20.55 -17.94 21.07
N PRO A 44 -19.31 -17.73 21.58
CA PRO A 44 -18.18 -17.49 20.70
C PRO A 44 -18.09 -18.65 19.72
N ALA A 45 -18.18 -18.33 18.42
CA ALA A 45 -18.01 -19.31 17.37
C ALA A 45 -16.72 -20.11 17.65
N ALA A 46 -16.83 -21.43 17.58
CA ALA A 46 -15.70 -22.34 17.72
C ALA A 46 -15.36 -22.84 16.32
N GLY A 47 -14.09 -22.73 15.94
CA GLY A 47 -13.62 -23.15 14.62
C GLY A 47 -12.48 -22.28 14.08
N PRO A 48 -11.84 -22.71 12.98
CA PRO A 48 -10.73 -22.01 12.34
C PRO A 48 -11.00 -20.53 12.05
N LEU A 49 -12.19 -20.17 11.56
CA LEU A 49 -12.52 -18.77 11.28
C LEU A 49 -12.55 -17.90 12.54
N ALA A 50 -13.07 -18.43 13.65
CA ALA A 50 -13.08 -17.72 14.92
C ALA A 50 -11.68 -17.61 15.55
N GLU A 51 -10.82 -18.61 15.32
CA GLU A 51 -9.41 -18.55 15.71
C GLU A 51 -8.64 -17.50 14.91
N ALA A 52 -8.86 -17.42 13.59
CA ALA A 52 -8.33 -16.38 12.73
C ALA A 52 -8.75 -14.99 13.24
N GLN A 53 -10.04 -14.80 13.57
CA GLN A 53 -10.52 -13.55 14.16
C GLN A 53 -9.79 -13.21 15.46
N ARG A 54 -9.66 -14.17 16.38
CA ARG A 54 -8.94 -13.96 17.66
C ARG A 54 -7.49 -13.57 17.44
N TYR A 55 -6.82 -14.15 16.45
CA TYR A 55 -5.46 -13.78 16.08
C TYR A 55 -5.40 -12.34 15.57
N VAL A 56 -6.24 -11.99 14.60
CA VAL A 56 -6.30 -10.64 14.00
C VAL A 56 -6.59 -9.56 15.05
N ARG A 57 -7.46 -9.85 16.03
CA ARG A 57 -7.80 -8.95 17.14
C ARG A 57 -6.64 -8.59 18.06
N GLN A 58 -5.50 -9.28 17.98
CA GLN A 58 -4.30 -8.90 18.73
C GLN A 58 -3.58 -7.69 18.12
N TYR A 59 -3.85 -7.38 16.84
CA TYR A 59 -3.12 -6.37 16.07
C TYR A 59 -4.01 -5.24 15.55
N THR A 60 -5.30 -5.51 15.31
CA THR A 60 -6.27 -4.51 14.83
C THR A 60 -7.68 -4.80 15.35
N SER A 61 -8.64 -3.90 15.12
CA SER A 61 -10.06 -4.18 15.33
C SER A 61 -10.56 -5.18 14.30
N CYS A 62 -11.22 -6.24 14.77
CA CYS A 62 -11.92 -7.21 13.93
C CYS A 62 -13.15 -7.68 14.70
N GLU A 63 -14.13 -6.79 14.80
CA GLU A 63 -15.36 -6.97 15.55
C GLU A 63 -16.50 -7.43 14.63
N GLU A 64 -17.58 -7.93 15.20
CA GLU A 64 -18.80 -8.27 14.42
C GLU A 64 -18.53 -9.24 13.27
N LEU A 65 -17.73 -10.29 13.56
CA LEU A 65 -17.47 -11.37 12.61
C LEU A 65 -18.80 -11.99 12.17
N SER A 66 -18.98 -12.03 10.85
CA SER A 66 -20.09 -12.69 10.18
C SER A 66 -19.54 -13.71 9.19
N ALA A 67 -20.12 -14.91 9.21
CA ALA A 67 -19.88 -15.95 8.22
C ALA A 67 -21.04 -16.08 7.22
N ALA A 68 -21.98 -15.12 7.22
CA ALA A 68 -23.09 -15.10 6.28
C ALA A 68 -22.55 -14.84 4.86
N ALA A 69 -22.91 -15.71 3.92
CA ALA A 69 -22.41 -15.61 2.54
C ALA A 69 -22.93 -14.35 1.81
N ASP A 70 -24.04 -13.78 2.27
CA ASP A 70 -24.70 -12.59 1.76
C ASP A 70 -24.44 -11.34 2.62
N ASP A 71 -23.43 -11.37 3.51
CA ASP A 71 -23.07 -10.20 4.30
C ASP A 71 -22.66 -9.04 3.37
N PRO A 72 -23.29 -7.85 3.49
CA PRO A 72 -23.07 -6.74 2.56
C PRO A 72 -21.65 -6.15 2.64
N ARG A 73 -20.87 -6.52 3.66
CA ARG A 73 -19.46 -6.13 3.80
C ARG A 73 -18.52 -6.99 2.94
N LEU A 74 -18.99 -8.13 2.43
CA LEU A 74 -18.20 -8.96 1.53
C LEU A 74 -18.13 -8.31 0.13
N PRO A 75 -16.96 -8.28 -0.51
CA PRO A 75 -16.84 -7.71 -1.86
C PRO A 75 -17.61 -8.56 -2.87
N SER A 76 -18.40 -7.91 -3.73
CA SER A 76 -19.09 -8.58 -4.84
C SER A 76 -18.09 -9.20 -5.80
N GLY A 77 -18.27 -10.49 -6.13
CA GLY A 77 -17.35 -11.21 -7.02
C GLY A 77 -15.97 -11.49 -6.42
N ASP A 78 -15.85 -11.41 -5.09
CA ASP A 78 -14.66 -11.83 -4.36
C ASP A 78 -14.33 -13.30 -4.69
N PRO A 79 -13.15 -13.58 -5.26
CA PRO A 79 -12.82 -14.91 -5.71
C PRO A 79 -12.47 -15.87 -4.56
N THR A 80 -12.49 -15.41 -3.30
CA THR A 80 -12.25 -16.23 -2.11
C THR A 80 -13.53 -16.82 -1.48
N GLU A 81 -14.63 -16.92 -2.23
CA GLU A 81 -15.85 -17.57 -1.75
C GLU A 81 -15.62 -19.01 -1.27
N ALA A 82 -16.41 -19.47 -0.30
CA ALA A 82 -16.32 -20.86 0.15
C ALA A 82 -16.55 -21.83 -1.02
N GLY A 83 -15.63 -22.78 -1.22
CA GLY A 83 -15.58 -23.69 -2.35
C GLY A 83 -14.74 -23.21 -3.54
N GLN A 84 -14.31 -21.93 -3.55
CA GLN A 84 -13.35 -21.39 -4.50
C GLN A 84 -11.96 -21.33 -3.86
N TRP A 85 -10.93 -21.54 -4.67
CA TRP A 85 -9.53 -21.38 -4.26
C TRP A 85 -9.15 -22.16 -2.99
N SER A 86 -9.75 -23.33 -2.80
CA SER A 86 -9.65 -24.20 -1.61
C SER A 86 -10.22 -23.62 -0.29
N VAL A 87 -10.90 -22.47 -0.32
CA VAL A 87 -11.49 -21.85 0.88
C VAL A 87 -12.63 -22.71 1.42
N THR A 88 -12.54 -23.12 2.69
CA THR A 88 -13.57 -23.91 3.38
C THR A 88 -14.45 -23.07 4.29
N GLU A 89 -13.88 -22.01 4.88
CA GLU A 89 -14.64 -21.04 5.68
C GLU A 89 -14.27 -19.63 5.24
N ARG A 90 -15.26 -18.75 5.15
CA ARG A 90 -15.08 -17.32 4.89
C ARG A 90 -15.91 -16.53 5.90
N GLY A 91 -15.38 -15.40 6.34
CA GLY A 91 -16.14 -14.41 7.07
C GLY A 91 -15.58 -13.02 6.88
N VAL A 92 -16.32 -12.04 7.38
CA VAL A 92 -15.92 -10.64 7.37
C VAL A 92 -16.15 -10.04 8.76
N CYS A 93 -15.19 -9.25 9.21
CA CYS A 93 -15.29 -8.46 10.43
C CYS A 93 -14.98 -6.99 10.16
N SER A 94 -15.35 -6.12 11.08
CA SER A 94 -15.18 -4.68 10.95
C SER A 94 -13.95 -4.17 11.72
N ASP A 95 -13.15 -3.37 11.04
CA ASP A 95 -12.12 -2.51 11.61
C ASP A 95 -12.72 -1.13 11.89
N LYS A 96 -13.29 -0.97 13.09
CA LYS A 96 -14.03 0.26 13.45
C LYS A 96 -13.16 1.51 13.44
N PRO A 97 -11.93 1.51 14.01
CA PRO A 97 -11.03 2.66 13.95
C PRO A 97 -10.69 3.11 12.52
N GLU A 98 -10.47 2.17 11.61
CA GLU A 98 -10.05 2.51 10.23
C GLU A 98 -11.22 2.64 9.25
N HIS A 99 -12.46 2.47 9.75
CA HIS A 99 -13.70 2.44 8.96
C HIS A 99 -13.59 1.49 7.77
N GLY A 100 -13.15 0.27 8.02
CA GLY A 100 -12.95 -0.75 6.99
C GLY A 100 -13.40 -2.15 7.40
N GLU A 101 -13.19 -3.07 6.49
CA GLU A 101 -13.57 -4.48 6.57
C GLU A 101 -12.32 -5.34 6.47
N ILE A 102 -12.34 -6.50 7.13
CA ILE A 102 -11.31 -7.52 7.01
C ILE A 102 -12.01 -8.82 6.64
N VAL A 103 -11.78 -9.27 5.42
CA VAL A 103 -12.22 -10.61 4.99
C VAL A 103 -11.22 -11.62 5.53
N LEU A 104 -11.73 -12.65 6.20
CA LEU A 104 -10.98 -13.79 6.69
C LEU A 104 -11.38 -15.02 5.90
N SER A 105 -10.40 -15.67 5.28
CA SER A 105 -10.60 -16.90 4.51
C SER A 105 -9.75 -18.00 5.12
N VAL A 106 -10.30 -19.20 5.23
CA VAL A 106 -9.63 -20.40 5.75
C VAL A 106 -9.49 -21.39 4.58
N PRO A 107 -8.33 -21.44 3.91
CA PRO A 107 -8.08 -22.44 2.87
C PRO A 107 -7.77 -23.81 3.46
N SER A 108 -8.29 -24.87 2.87
CA SER A 108 -7.86 -26.25 3.16
C SER A 108 -6.49 -26.57 2.54
N ASP A 109 -6.13 -25.91 1.44
CA ASP A 109 -4.82 -26.02 0.79
C ASP A 109 -4.26 -24.62 0.48
N MET A 110 -3.35 -24.16 1.33
CA MET A 110 -2.72 -22.84 1.16
C MET A 110 -1.91 -22.73 -0.15
N LYS A 111 -1.38 -23.83 -0.68
CA LYS A 111 -0.65 -23.82 -1.95
C LYS A 111 -1.62 -23.65 -3.12
N GLU A 112 -2.77 -24.32 -3.07
CA GLU A 112 -3.82 -24.12 -4.07
C GLU A 112 -4.34 -22.67 -4.03
N PHE A 113 -4.60 -22.12 -2.83
CA PHE A 113 -5.00 -20.72 -2.67
C PHE A 113 -4.02 -19.77 -3.36
N GLN A 114 -2.72 -19.89 -3.06
CA GLN A 114 -1.68 -19.05 -3.67
C GLN A 114 -1.57 -19.26 -5.19
N THR A 115 -1.81 -20.48 -5.68
CA THR A 115 -1.78 -20.79 -7.12
C THR A 115 -2.90 -20.06 -7.85
N ARG A 116 -4.10 -20.09 -7.28
CA ARG A 116 -5.28 -19.41 -7.85
C ARG A 116 -5.17 -17.90 -7.77
N TYR A 117 -4.64 -17.38 -6.65
CA TYR A 117 -4.34 -15.96 -6.52
C TYR A 117 -3.34 -15.50 -7.58
N LYS A 118 -2.24 -16.25 -7.79
CA LYS A 118 -1.28 -15.96 -8.86
C LYS A 118 -1.96 -15.92 -10.23
N GLN A 119 -2.76 -16.93 -10.56
CA GLN A 119 -3.46 -16.98 -11.84
C GLN A 119 -4.36 -15.75 -12.02
N TYR A 120 -5.11 -15.38 -10.98
CA TYR A 120 -5.96 -14.21 -10.99
C TYR A 120 -5.17 -12.91 -11.24
N VAL A 121 -4.01 -12.75 -10.60
CA VAL A 121 -3.12 -11.61 -10.86
C VAL A 121 -2.62 -11.61 -12.31
N MET A 122 -2.23 -12.77 -12.85
CA MET A 122 -1.74 -12.86 -14.23
C MET A 122 -2.84 -12.59 -15.25
N ASP A 123 -4.07 -13.05 -15.00
CA ASP A 123 -5.22 -12.81 -15.87
C ASP A 123 -5.58 -11.31 -15.92
N LYS A 124 -5.46 -10.61 -14.77
CA LYS A 124 -5.63 -9.15 -14.70
C LYS A 124 -4.57 -8.40 -15.50
N ILE A 125 -3.30 -8.79 -15.34
CA ILE A 125 -2.18 -8.22 -16.11
C ILE A 125 -2.37 -8.46 -17.60
N ALA A 126 -2.69 -9.69 -18.01
CA ALA A 126 -2.98 -10.02 -19.41
C ALA A 126 -4.20 -9.27 -19.96
N GLY A 127 -5.14 -8.90 -19.09
CA GLY A 127 -6.29 -8.06 -19.41
C GLY A 127 -6.01 -6.56 -19.49
N GLY A 128 -4.76 -6.12 -19.32
CA GLY A 128 -4.33 -4.73 -19.44
C GLY A 128 -4.15 -3.98 -18.11
N ASP A 129 -4.25 -4.66 -16.96
CA ASP A 129 -3.99 -4.08 -15.64
C ASP A 129 -2.59 -4.51 -15.16
N GLY A 130 -1.56 -3.94 -15.79
CA GLY A 130 -0.16 -4.30 -15.53
C GLY A 130 0.29 -4.09 -14.08
N GLY A 131 -0.34 -3.14 -13.39
CA GLY A 131 -0.10 -2.84 -11.98
C GLY A 131 -0.83 -3.75 -10.99
N TYR A 132 -1.69 -4.66 -11.46
CA TYR A 132 -2.50 -5.48 -10.56
C TYR A 132 -1.63 -6.32 -9.61
N GLY A 133 -1.97 -6.29 -8.31
CA GLY A 133 -1.25 -7.04 -7.29
C GLY A 133 0.01 -6.35 -6.73
N LEU A 134 0.41 -5.18 -7.24
CA LEU A 134 1.47 -4.37 -6.62
C LEU A 134 1.05 -3.85 -5.23
N GLU A 135 -0.24 -3.59 -5.03
CA GLU A 135 -0.83 -3.22 -3.73
C GLU A 135 -1.61 -4.38 -3.11
N SER A 136 -1.08 -5.60 -3.23
CA SER A 136 -1.72 -6.75 -2.61
C SER A 136 -1.96 -6.48 -1.12
N ARG A 137 -3.20 -6.64 -0.70
CA ARG A 137 -3.61 -6.68 0.70
C ARG A 137 -4.01 -8.11 1.08
N VAL A 138 -3.51 -9.12 0.38
CA VAL A 138 -3.76 -10.53 0.70
C VAL A 138 -2.68 -10.97 1.68
N LEU A 139 -2.99 -10.98 2.98
CA LEU A 139 -2.05 -11.38 4.01
C LEU A 139 -2.22 -12.85 4.37
N VAL A 140 -1.20 -13.65 4.09
CA VAL A 140 -1.17 -15.08 4.38
C VAL A 140 -0.61 -15.33 5.77
N GLY A 141 -1.33 -16.13 6.55
CA GLY A 141 -0.90 -16.63 7.85
C GLY A 141 -0.86 -18.14 7.92
N LYS A 142 -0.62 -18.65 9.13
CA LYS A 142 -0.69 -20.09 9.38
C LYS A 142 -2.17 -20.54 9.42
N GLY A 143 -2.63 -21.08 8.30
CA GLY A 143 -3.95 -21.72 8.18
C GLY A 143 -5.11 -20.77 7.87
N PHE A 144 -4.84 -19.47 7.63
CA PHE A 144 -5.85 -18.52 7.18
C PHE A 144 -5.22 -17.40 6.38
N VAL A 145 -6.07 -16.63 5.70
CA VAL A 145 -5.74 -15.44 4.93
C VAL A 145 -6.59 -14.29 5.45
N ALA A 146 -6.00 -13.11 5.62
CA ALA A 146 -6.70 -11.87 5.95
C ALA A 146 -6.55 -10.87 4.81
N THR A 147 -7.67 -10.31 4.36
CA THR A 147 -7.72 -9.31 3.29
C THR A 147 -8.43 -8.05 3.82
N PRO A 148 -7.68 -7.11 4.43
CA PRO A 148 -8.23 -5.83 4.85
C PRO A 148 -8.47 -4.89 3.66
N THR A 149 -9.52 -4.08 3.75
CA THR A 149 -9.82 -3.04 2.75
C THR A 149 -8.95 -1.78 2.92
N ARG A 150 -8.29 -1.60 4.07
CA ARG A 150 -7.52 -0.39 4.41
C ARG A 150 -6.03 -0.68 4.56
N THR A 151 -5.19 0.20 4.00
CA THR A 151 -3.71 0.10 4.10
C THR A 151 -3.22 0.13 5.54
N LYS A 152 -3.78 0.98 6.40
CA LYS A 152 -3.40 1.06 7.82
C LYS A 152 -3.65 -0.25 8.57
N THR A 153 -4.76 -0.93 8.28
CA THR A 153 -5.06 -2.25 8.82
C THR A 153 -4.04 -3.29 8.34
N ALA A 154 -3.68 -3.26 7.05
CA ALA A 154 -2.61 -4.13 6.53
C ALA A 154 -1.26 -3.87 7.22
N LEU A 155 -0.90 -2.60 7.43
CA LEU A 155 0.31 -2.20 8.17
C LEU A 155 0.31 -2.67 9.63
N ALA A 156 -0.86 -2.67 10.29
CA ALA A 156 -0.98 -3.22 11.63
C ALA A 156 -0.79 -4.74 11.63
N LEU A 157 -1.33 -5.43 10.63
CA LEU A 157 -1.29 -6.89 10.52
C LEU A 157 0.09 -7.44 10.14
N VAL A 158 0.88 -6.76 9.30
CA VAL A 158 2.25 -7.22 8.98
C VAL A 158 3.22 -7.15 10.17
N ARG A 159 2.85 -6.51 11.29
CA ARG A 159 3.58 -6.58 12.57
C ARG A 159 3.47 -7.95 13.25
N SER A 160 2.57 -8.81 12.76
CA SER A 160 2.36 -10.18 13.21
C SER A 160 3.18 -11.17 12.36
N GLU A 161 2.80 -12.45 12.36
CA GLU A 161 3.35 -13.47 11.45
C GLU A 161 2.61 -13.54 10.10
N LEU A 162 1.67 -12.62 9.87
CA LEU A 162 1.05 -12.44 8.57
C LEU A 162 2.03 -11.79 7.57
N ARG A 163 1.99 -12.25 6.33
CA ARG A 163 2.81 -11.71 5.23
C ARG A 163 1.95 -11.41 4.01
N VAL A 164 2.17 -10.26 3.39
CA VAL A 164 1.56 -9.88 2.12
C VAL A 164 2.05 -10.84 1.04
N LEU A 165 1.10 -11.46 0.34
CA LEU A 165 1.33 -12.28 -0.83
C LEU A 165 1.30 -11.40 -2.08
N THR A 166 2.45 -11.22 -2.71
CA THR A 166 2.56 -10.50 -3.98
C THR A 166 3.00 -11.46 -5.07
N CYS A 167 2.26 -11.48 -6.17
CA CYS A 167 2.53 -12.35 -7.33
C CYS A 167 2.77 -11.58 -8.63
N ASN A 168 2.74 -10.24 -8.59
CA ASN A 168 3.07 -9.42 -9.75
C ASN A 168 4.58 -9.55 -10.05
N PRO A 169 5.00 -9.93 -11.28
CA PRO A 169 6.40 -10.16 -11.63
C PRO A 169 7.26 -8.89 -11.61
N THR A 170 6.66 -7.71 -11.73
CA THR A 170 7.37 -6.42 -11.70
C THR A 170 7.55 -5.90 -10.27
N PHE A 171 7.13 -6.64 -9.25
CA PHE A 171 7.26 -6.21 -7.85
C PHE A 171 8.52 -6.72 -7.16
N PRO A 172 9.51 -5.86 -6.85
CA PRO A 172 10.55 -6.16 -5.91
C PRO A 172 10.08 -5.72 -4.54
N VAL A 173 10.10 -6.64 -3.58
CA VAL A 173 10.07 -6.24 -2.18
C VAL A 173 11.33 -5.39 -1.94
N PRO A 174 11.25 -4.19 -1.33
CA PRO A 174 12.43 -3.42 -0.96
C PRO A 174 13.31 -4.15 0.07
N LYS A 175 14.61 -3.87 0.15
CA LYS A 175 15.49 -4.43 1.20
C LYS A 175 15.12 -3.87 2.57
N GLY A 176 15.50 -4.60 3.60
CA GLY A 176 15.14 -4.30 5.00
C GLY A 176 13.82 -4.92 5.45
N TYR A 177 12.96 -5.33 4.50
CA TYR A 177 11.75 -6.09 4.76
C TYR A 177 12.03 -7.58 4.89
N LYS A 178 11.30 -8.24 5.79
CA LYS A 178 11.27 -9.70 5.90
C LYS A 178 10.68 -10.27 4.62
N ARG A 179 11.34 -11.31 4.10
CA ARG A 179 10.90 -12.05 2.93
C ARG A 179 10.84 -13.52 3.25
N GLU A 180 9.77 -14.14 2.81
CA GLU A 180 9.53 -15.56 2.95
C GLU A 180 9.18 -16.13 1.57
N LYS A 181 9.58 -17.38 1.35
CA LYS A 181 9.27 -18.06 0.10
C LYS A 181 7.77 -18.38 0.10
N ALA A 182 7.05 -17.91 -0.92
CA ALA A 182 5.69 -18.37 -1.16
C ALA A 182 5.67 -19.87 -1.50
N LEU A 183 4.51 -20.51 -1.36
CA LEU A 183 4.32 -21.92 -1.71
C LEU A 183 4.27 -22.15 -3.23
N VAL A 184 4.18 -21.05 -4.00
CA VAL A 184 4.10 -21.01 -5.46
C VAL A 184 5.23 -20.15 -6.01
N GLU A 185 5.90 -20.65 -7.04
CA GLU A 185 6.98 -19.93 -7.70
C GLU A 185 6.48 -18.64 -8.38
N GLY A 186 7.29 -17.59 -8.35
CA GLY A 186 6.93 -16.27 -8.89
C GLY A 186 6.05 -15.42 -7.98
N CYS A 187 5.73 -15.92 -6.77
CA CYS A 187 5.14 -15.12 -5.71
C CYS A 187 6.13 -14.94 -4.56
N VAL A 188 5.95 -13.88 -3.78
CA VAL A 188 6.74 -13.57 -2.59
C VAL A 188 5.81 -13.27 -1.43
N LEU A 189 6.21 -13.71 -0.23
CA LEU A 189 5.62 -13.30 1.03
C LEU A 189 6.52 -12.26 1.68
N SER A 190 5.98 -11.10 2.08
CA SER A 190 6.77 -10.08 2.78
C SER A 190 5.96 -9.32 3.82
N ASP A 191 6.64 -8.62 4.73
CA ASP A 191 6.03 -7.64 5.63
C ASP A 191 5.95 -6.22 5.02
N PHE A 192 6.19 -6.10 3.70
CA PHE A 192 6.00 -4.85 2.97
C PHE A 192 4.55 -4.71 2.49
N VAL A 193 3.94 -3.58 2.81
CA VAL A 193 2.61 -3.18 2.36
C VAL A 193 2.75 -2.06 1.33
N GLY A 194 2.45 -2.35 0.06
CA GLY A 194 2.34 -1.35 -0.99
C GLY A 194 1.05 -0.53 -0.87
N SER A 195 1.09 0.74 -1.31
CA SER A 195 -0.10 1.60 -1.35
C SER A 195 0.12 2.71 -2.37
N SER A 196 -0.85 2.96 -3.24
CA SER A 196 -0.87 4.03 -4.25
C SER A 196 -0.73 5.40 -3.62
N ASP A 197 -1.46 5.60 -2.53
CA ASP A 197 -1.48 6.85 -1.78
C ASP A 197 -0.20 7.07 -0.96
N GLY A 198 0.71 6.09 -0.90
CA GLY A 198 1.98 6.22 -0.20
C GLY A 198 1.84 6.09 1.32
N SER A 199 0.66 5.73 1.82
CA SER A 199 0.44 5.37 3.23
C SER A 199 0.93 3.96 3.59
N GLY A 200 1.64 3.30 2.66
CA GLY A 200 2.21 1.96 2.81
C GLY A 200 3.46 1.92 3.68
N SER A 201 4.23 0.83 3.53
CA SER A 201 5.44 0.60 4.33
C SER A 201 6.58 1.56 3.94
N PRO A 202 7.42 2.02 4.90
CA PRO A 202 8.53 2.94 4.63
C PRO A 202 9.60 2.38 3.69
N ASN A 203 10.42 3.21 3.06
CA ASN A 203 11.63 2.68 2.44
C ASN A 203 12.76 2.63 3.47
N LEU A 204 13.22 1.41 3.76
CA LEU A 204 14.29 1.15 4.73
C LEU A 204 15.69 1.28 4.10
N GLU A 205 15.78 1.48 2.78
CA GLU A 205 17.05 1.66 2.05
C GLU A 205 17.55 3.10 2.05
N THR A 206 16.71 4.07 2.43
CA THR A 206 17.15 5.46 2.61
C THR A 206 17.67 5.65 4.05
N PRO A 207 18.83 6.30 4.26
CA PRO A 207 19.30 6.63 5.60
C PRO A 207 18.21 7.40 6.38
N GLN A 208 17.71 6.78 7.45
CA GLN A 208 16.88 7.48 8.41
C GLN A 208 17.78 8.44 9.16
N ASP A 209 17.50 9.75 9.11
CA ASP A 209 18.23 10.72 9.92
C ASP A 209 18.16 10.29 11.40
N PRO A 210 19.29 10.01 12.06
CA PRO A 210 19.32 9.49 13.43
C PRO A 210 18.83 10.52 14.48
N ALA A 211 18.49 11.74 14.07
CA ALA A 211 18.07 12.82 14.96
C ALA A 211 16.61 12.69 15.49
N GLY A 212 15.88 11.62 15.16
CA GLY A 212 14.53 11.38 15.68
C GLY A 212 14.46 10.66 17.03
N SER A 213 15.57 10.12 17.54
CA SER A 213 15.62 9.36 18.79
C SER A 213 16.53 10.03 19.82
N GLY A 214 16.09 11.18 20.35
CA GLY A 214 16.89 11.86 21.36
C GLY A 214 16.17 13.09 21.91
N ALA A 215 15.79 13.00 23.17
CA ALA A 215 15.25 14.09 23.96
C ALA A 215 16.07 15.39 23.79
N SER A 216 15.38 16.48 23.45
CA SER A 216 15.82 17.83 23.81
C SER A 216 14.61 18.73 23.99
N GLY A 217 13.81 18.41 25.01
CA GLY A 217 12.96 19.42 25.63
C GLY A 217 13.86 20.49 26.26
N LYS A 218 13.91 21.67 25.65
CA LYS A 218 14.25 22.90 26.38
C LYS A 218 13.02 23.32 27.18
N PRO A 219 13.12 23.52 28.50
CA PRO A 219 11.98 23.94 29.31
C PRO A 219 11.70 25.43 29.09
N GLY A 220 10.44 25.75 28.76
CA GLY A 220 9.90 27.11 28.90
C GLY A 220 9.26 27.69 27.64
N GLN A 221 8.05 27.25 27.30
CA GLN A 221 6.94 28.13 26.88
C GLN A 221 5.65 27.30 26.68
N PRO A 222 4.52 27.65 27.35
CA PRO A 222 3.24 26.98 27.13
C PRO A 222 2.45 27.63 25.99
N GLY A 223 1.98 26.80 25.06
CA GLY A 223 0.72 26.99 24.32
C GLY A 223 0.72 27.88 23.07
N GLN A 224 0.83 27.24 21.89
CA GLN A 224 0.03 27.62 20.71
C GLN A 224 -0.38 26.35 19.93
N PRO A 225 -1.66 26.20 19.54
CA PRO A 225 -2.11 25.07 18.73
C PRO A 225 -1.70 25.28 17.26
N GLY A 226 -0.78 24.46 16.77
CA GLY A 226 -0.41 24.40 15.35
C GLY A 226 -1.51 23.77 14.49
N GLN A 227 -1.65 24.29 13.27
CA GLN A 227 -2.76 24.15 12.31
C GLN A 227 -3.09 22.72 11.82
N PRO A 228 -4.34 22.47 11.37
CA PRO A 228 -4.76 21.18 10.81
C PRO A 228 -4.21 20.99 9.39
N GLY A 229 -3.54 19.87 9.13
CA GLY A 229 -3.11 19.47 7.77
C GLY A 229 -1.73 18.84 7.63
N GLN A 230 -0.93 18.75 8.69
CA GLN A 230 0.31 17.98 8.68
C GLN A 230 0.20 16.78 9.63
N PRO A 231 0.29 15.53 9.12
CA PRO A 231 0.75 14.45 9.96
C PRO A 231 2.22 14.72 10.32
N GLY A 232 2.48 14.96 11.61
CA GLY A 232 3.81 14.79 12.16
C GLY A 232 4.19 13.30 12.16
N GLN A 233 5.46 13.03 11.83
CA GLN A 233 6.17 11.73 11.82
C GLN A 233 6.06 10.89 10.53
N GLY A 234 7.21 10.75 9.86
CA GLY A 234 7.51 9.66 8.91
C GLY A 234 7.59 10.06 7.44
N SER A 235 8.60 10.84 7.02
CA SER A 235 9.02 10.77 5.61
C SER A 235 9.61 9.37 5.38
N LEU A 236 9.08 8.65 4.39
CA LEU A 236 9.56 7.30 4.03
C LEU A 236 10.94 7.33 3.35
N GLY A 237 11.59 8.49 3.28
CA GLY A 237 12.81 8.73 2.55
C GLY A 237 12.56 8.87 1.05
N LEU A 238 13.42 9.62 0.36
CA LEU A 238 13.51 9.59 -1.10
C LEU A 238 14.62 8.59 -1.50
N PRO A 239 14.47 7.87 -2.61
CA PRO A 239 15.50 6.94 -3.06
C PRO A 239 16.73 7.70 -3.57
N ARG A 240 17.90 7.06 -3.53
CA ARG A 240 19.18 7.64 -3.97
C ARG A 240 19.97 6.62 -4.78
N ALA A 241 20.85 7.11 -5.64
CA ALA A 241 21.85 6.29 -6.31
C ALA A 241 23.15 7.09 -6.50
N ALA A 242 24.30 6.45 -6.34
CA ALA A 242 25.61 7.08 -6.54
C ALA A 242 26.04 7.10 -8.02
N SER A 243 25.39 6.31 -8.88
CA SER A 243 25.73 6.19 -10.30
C SER A 243 24.52 5.82 -11.16
N ILE A 244 24.66 5.99 -12.47
CA ILE A 244 23.66 5.56 -13.46
C ILE A 244 23.43 4.05 -13.43
N ALA A 245 24.47 3.24 -13.19
CA ALA A 245 24.32 1.78 -13.09
C ALA A 245 23.50 1.37 -11.86
N GLU A 246 23.73 2.04 -10.73
CA GLU A 246 22.94 1.84 -9.51
C GLU A 246 21.50 2.32 -9.71
N LEU A 247 21.31 3.48 -10.36
CA LEU A 247 19.98 3.99 -10.71
C LEU A 247 19.22 3.01 -11.60
N LYS A 248 19.86 2.45 -12.64
CA LYS A 248 19.27 1.42 -13.51
C LYS A 248 18.80 0.21 -12.70
N THR A 249 19.61 -0.24 -11.73
CA THR A 249 19.26 -1.37 -10.87
C THR A 249 18.10 -1.04 -9.93
N LEU A 250 18.12 0.17 -9.36
CA LEU A 250 17.07 0.66 -8.48
C LEU A 250 15.72 0.70 -9.19
N VAL A 251 15.66 1.23 -10.42
CA VAL A 251 14.39 1.39 -11.15
C VAL A 251 13.97 0.17 -11.96
N GLY A 252 14.86 -0.83 -12.10
CA GLY A 252 14.74 -1.92 -13.08
C GLY A 252 13.55 -2.86 -12.88
N SER A 253 12.80 -2.71 -11.79
CA SER A 253 11.52 -3.40 -11.66
C SER A 253 10.32 -2.65 -12.23
N SER A 254 10.41 -1.33 -12.30
CA SER A 254 9.33 -0.44 -12.72
C SER A 254 9.59 0.13 -14.11
N VAL A 255 10.85 0.17 -14.53
CA VAL A 255 11.29 0.64 -15.85
C VAL A 255 11.94 -0.52 -16.59
N ASP A 256 11.42 -0.86 -17.77
CA ASP A 256 12.09 -1.82 -18.66
C ASP A 256 13.34 -1.16 -19.26
N CYS A 257 14.50 -1.66 -18.83
CA CYS A 257 15.81 -1.20 -19.31
C CYS A 257 16.55 -2.30 -20.10
N THR A 258 15.80 -3.17 -20.79
CA THR A 258 16.34 -4.13 -21.77
C THR A 258 17.09 -3.37 -22.87
N HIS A 259 16.51 -2.26 -23.33
CA HIS A 259 17.13 -1.32 -24.26
C HIS A 259 17.65 -0.12 -23.45
N PHE A 260 18.96 -0.10 -23.21
CA PHE A 260 19.60 0.88 -22.34
C PHE A 260 20.76 1.56 -23.05
N SER A 261 20.82 2.89 -22.98
CA SER A 261 21.88 3.67 -23.59
C SER A 261 22.30 4.87 -22.73
N THR A 262 23.59 5.15 -22.71
CA THR A 262 24.18 6.41 -22.22
C THR A 262 24.77 7.24 -23.35
N ASP A 263 24.56 6.83 -24.59
CA ASP A 263 25.05 7.56 -25.76
C ASP A 263 24.33 8.92 -25.87
N PRO A 264 25.07 10.05 -25.98
CA PRO A 264 24.46 11.38 -25.97
C PRO A 264 23.43 11.61 -27.08
N ALA A 265 23.62 11.02 -28.27
CA ALA A 265 22.66 11.18 -29.36
C ALA A 265 21.38 10.38 -29.08
N THR A 266 21.52 9.18 -28.53
CA THR A 266 20.38 8.34 -28.13
C THR A 266 19.57 8.98 -27.01
N VAL A 267 20.25 9.47 -25.97
CA VAL A 267 19.64 10.11 -24.79
C VAL A 267 18.86 11.37 -25.16
N ALA A 268 19.20 12.04 -26.26
CA ALA A 268 18.51 13.22 -26.73
C ALA A 268 17.27 12.91 -27.60
N ILE A 269 16.97 11.63 -27.89
CA ILE A 269 15.80 11.24 -28.69
C ILE A 269 14.53 11.51 -27.91
N GLU A 270 13.58 12.20 -28.54
CA GLU A 270 12.22 12.38 -28.06
C GLU A 270 11.21 11.80 -29.07
N SER A 271 9.98 11.61 -28.64
CA SER A 271 8.86 11.15 -29.46
C SER A 271 7.66 12.07 -29.25
N ILE A 272 6.67 12.00 -30.15
CA ILE A 272 5.41 12.75 -30.01
C ILE A 272 4.78 12.47 -28.64
N ASP A 273 4.85 11.22 -28.18
CA ASP A 273 4.23 10.77 -26.94
C ASP A 273 5.19 10.87 -25.74
N TYR A 274 6.48 11.16 -25.97
CA TYR A 274 7.53 11.12 -24.95
C TYR A 274 8.55 12.26 -25.14
N ALA A 275 8.30 13.40 -24.50
CA ALA A 275 9.26 14.50 -24.43
C ALA A 275 9.89 14.56 -23.03
N PRO A 276 11.23 14.69 -22.90
CA PRO A 276 11.87 14.88 -21.61
C PRO A 276 11.62 16.29 -21.07
N VAL A 277 11.51 16.43 -19.75
CA VAL A 277 11.48 17.73 -19.04
C VAL A 277 12.85 18.40 -19.15
N VAL A 278 13.93 17.65 -18.95
CA VAL A 278 15.29 18.16 -19.07
C VAL A 278 15.68 18.22 -20.55
N THR A 279 15.68 19.44 -21.07
CA THR A 279 16.00 19.74 -22.47
C THR A 279 17.35 20.45 -22.62
N GLY A 280 17.99 20.24 -23.78
CA GLY A 280 19.31 20.83 -24.08
C GLY A 280 20.44 20.21 -23.26
N ASP A 281 21.37 21.04 -22.76
CA ASP A 281 22.53 20.59 -21.99
C ASP A 281 22.15 20.12 -20.57
N PRO A 282 22.30 18.81 -20.23
CA PRO A 282 21.94 18.28 -18.92
C PRO A 282 22.76 18.89 -17.76
N LEU A 283 24.03 19.24 -17.97
CA LEU A 283 24.85 19.90 -16.93
C LEU A 283 24.25 21.27 -16.54
N GLY A 284 23.68 21.96 -17.52
CA GLY A 284 22.87 23.15 -17.34
C GLY A 284 21.67 22.94 -16.40
N TRP A 285 21.19 21.72 -16.19
CA TRP A 285 20.12 21.36 -15.25
C TRP A 285 20.61 20.81 -13.92
N GLY A 286 21.93 20.64 -13.75
CA GLY A 286 22.51 20.01 -12.55
C GLY A 286 22.57 18.49 -12.63
N VAL A 287 22.27 17.91 -13.79
CA VAL A 287 22.43 16.48 -14.07
C VAL A 287 23.92 16.16 -14.21
N THR A 288 24.38 15.14 -13.49
CA THR A 288 25.79 14.69 -13.50
C THR A 288 26.00 13.43 -14.33
N GLY A 289 24.93 12.75 -14.70
CA GLY A 289 24.94 11.57 -15.55
C GLY A 289 23.51 11.27 -15.98
N ARG A 290 23.36 10.81 -17.22
CA ARG A 290 22.06 10.57 -17.84
C ARG A 290 22.09 9.29 -18.67
N ALA A 291 20.98 8.57 -18.67
CA ALA A 291 20.74 7.41 -19.51
C ALA A 291 19.30 7.40 -20.03
N LEU A 292 19.06 6.58 -21.04
CA LEU A 292 17.75 6.26 -21.59
C LEU A 292 17.48 4.77 -21.43
N CYS A 293 16.29 4.44 -20.93
CA CYS A 293 15.67 3.12 -21.06
C CYS A 293 14.48 3.24 -22.01
N GLY A 294 14.39 2.35 -23.00
CA GLY A 294 13.34 2.38 -24.02
C GLY A 294 13.89 2.17 -25.42
N GLU A 295 12.99 2.13 -26.40
CA GLU A 295 13.35 1.85 -27.79
C GLU A 295 13.58 3.16 -28.56
N PRO A 296 14.84 3.53 -28.86
CA PRO A 296 15.12 4.70 -29.68
C PRO A 296 14.63 4.45 -31.11
N ALA A 297 14.28 5.53 -31.81
CA ALA A 297 13.70 5.45 -33.15
C ALA A 297 14.57 4.61 -34.11
N GLY A 298 13.92 3.70 -34.83
CA GLY A 298 14.55 2.79 -35.79
C GLY A 298 13.59 2.48 -36.94
N ALA A 299 13.23 1.21 -37.13
CA ALA A 299 12.17 0.82 -38.08
C ALA A 299 10.77 1.25 -37.60
N GLN A 300 10.60 1.42 -36.28
CA GLN A 300 9.40 1.98 -35.66
C GLN A 300 9.72 3.30 -34.96
N ARG A 301 8.66 4.06 -34.66
CA ARG A 301 8.76 5.30 -33.88
C ARG A 301 9.30 4.98 -32.48
N ALA A 302 10.04 5.92 -31.89
CA ALA A 302 10.51 5.76 -30.52
C ALA A 302 9.33 5.61 -29.55
N HIS A 303 9.42 4.65 -28.64
CA HIS A 303 8.39 4.30 -27.67
C HIS A 303 9.01 3.83 -26.34
N ASP A 304 8.20 3.87 -25.29
CA ASP A 304 8.56 3.45 -23.93
C ASP A 304 9.82 4.14 -23.40
N LEU A 305 9.95 5.43 -23.73
CA LEU A 305 11.12 6.23 -23.38
C LEU A 305 11.06 6.69 -21.93
N ASN A 306 12.11 6.37 -21.19
CA ASN A 306 12.30 6.73 -19.78
C ASN A 306 13.72 7.26 -19.59
N TRP A 307 13.88 8.48 -19.08
CA TRP A 307 15.19 9.06 -18.80
C TRP A 307 15.57 8.87 -17.35
N LEU A 308 16.82 8.47 -17.12
CA LEU A 308 17.39 8.21 -15.81
C LEU A 308 18.50 9.21 -15.55
N ASP A 309 18.35 10.03 -14.51
CA ASP A 309 19.31 11.08 -14.15
C ASP A 309 19.93 10.86 -12.78
N THR A 310 21.25 10.98 -12.71
CA THR A 310 21.95 11.35 -11.47
C THR A 310 22.11 12.85 -11.41
N VAL A 311 21.93 13.44 -10.24
CA VAL A 311 21.78 14.89 -10.09
C VAL A 311 22.66 15.41 -8.96
N GLY A 312 23.58 16.30 -9.31
CA GLY A 312 24.46 16.97 -8.35
C GLY A 312 23.85 18.22 -7.71
N ASP A 313 22.88 18.86 -8.38
CA ASP A 313 22.18 20.04 -7.89
C ASP A 313 20.65 19.89 -8.09
N MET A 314 20.01 19.26 -7.11
CA MET A 314 18.55 19.05 -7.11
C MET A 314 17.76 20.35 -7.11
N LYS A 315 18.27 21.42 -6.48
CA LYS A 315 17.55 22.69 -6.44
C LYS A 315 17.53 23.31 -7.83
N LYS A 316 18.64 23.26 -8.56
CA LYS A 316 18.73 23.76 -9.94
C LYS A 316 17.82 22.97 -10.88
N MET A 317 17.83 21.64 -10.79
CA MET A 317 16.93 20.79 -11.59
C MET A 317 15.46 21.16 -11.34
N GLN A 318 15.03 21.16 -10.08
CA GLN A 318 13.63 21.46 -9.74
C GLN A 318 13.24 22.90 -10.11
N THR A 319 14.18 23.86 -10.08
CA THR A 319 13.93 25.25 -10.47
C THR A 319 13.64 25.35 -11.96
N LYS A 320 14.41 24.63 -12.78
CA LYS A 320 14.18 24.58 -14.23
C LYS A 320 12.92 23.80 -14.60
N ALA A 321 12.66 22.68 -13.92
CA ALA A 321 11.44 21.90 -14.11
C ALA A 321 10.18 22.73 -13.76
N LYS A 322 10.24 23.51 -12.68
CA LYS A 322 9.20 24.51 -12.36
C LYS A 322 9.01 25.49 -13.51
N ALA A 323 10.08 26.06 -14.04
CA ALA A 323 10.00 27.03 -15.13
C ALA A 323 9.40 26.41 -16.40
N ALA A 324 9.70 25.14 -16.70
CA ALA A 324 9.11 24.39 -17.81
C ALA A 324 7.60 24.18 -17.60
N GLN A 325 7.17 23.68 -16.44
CA GLN A 325 5.74 23.52 -16.13
C GLN A 325 4.98 24.85 -16.22
N LEU A 326 5.55 25.92 -15.66
CA LEU A 326 4.94 27.26 -15.75
C LEU A 326 4.93 27.83 -17.17
N ALA A 327 5.81 27.36 -18.06
CA ALA A 327 5.78 27.72 -19.47
C ALA A 327 4.64 27.01 -20.18
N ASP A 328 4.48 25.70 -19.95
CA ASP A 328 3.37 24.91 -20.53
C ASP A 328 2.00 25.50 -20.15
N LEU A 329 1.83 25.86 -18.87
CA LEU A 329 0.57 26.45 -18.38
C LEU A 329 0.19 27.77 -19.06
N LYS A 330 1.13 28.49 -19.69
CA LYS A 330 0.81 29.77 -20.36
C LYS A 330 0.01 29.59 -21.63
N ASP A 331 0.10 28.43 -22.26
CA ASP A 331 -0.49 28.21 -23.57
C ASP A 331 -2.01 27.99 -23.45
N ASP A 332 -2.44 27.02 -22.65
CA ASP A 332 -3.85 26.64 -22.49
C ASP A 332 -4.28 26.39 -21.04
N GLY A 333 -3.42 26.74 -20.07
CA GLY A 333 -3.67 26.50 -18.64
C GLY A 333 -3.46 25.05 -18.21
N LYS A 334 -2.90 24.19 -19.07
CA LYS A 334 -2.63 22.77 -18.79
C LYS A 334 -1.15 22.47 -18.94
N LEU A 335 -0.73 21.38 -18.30
CA LEU A 335 0.59 20.81 -18.59
C LEU A 335 0.50 20.09 -19.94
N ARG A 336 1.59 20.09 -20.69
CA ARG A 336 1.63 19.40 -21.97
C ARG A 336 1.53 17.90 -21.74
N ALA A 337 0.50 17.26 -22.28
CA ALA A 337 0.25 15.82 -22.11
C ALA A 337 1.37 14.91 -22.67
N THR A 338 2.22 15.44 -23.55
CA THR A 338 3.37 14.73 -24.13
C THR A 338 4.66 14.93 -23.34
N ALA A 339 4.67 15.89 -22.41
CA ALA A 339 5.79 16.09 -21.52
C ALA A 339 5.79 15.01 -20.44
N SER A 340 6.91 14.32 -20.30
CA SER A 340 7.13 13.36 -19.23
C SER A 340 6.98 14.03 -17.86
N LEU A 341 6.49 13.30 -16.87
CA LEU A 341 6.55 13.78 -15.49
C LEU A 341 7.95 13.56 -14.92
N LEU A 342 8.42 14.51 -14.11
CA LEU A 342 9.70 14.42 -13.40
C LEU A 342 9.47 13.80 -12.02
N LEU A 343 9.86 12.53 -11.85
CA LEU A 343 9.80 11.80 -10.61
C LEU A 343 11.15 11.89 -9.89
N VAL A 344 11.13 12.38 -8.67
CA VAL A 344 12.30 12.87 -7.94
C VAL A 344 12.67 11.93 -6.80
N GLY A 345 13.95 11.58 -6.72
CA GLY A 345 14.61 11.02 -5.54
C GLY A 345 15.47 12.05 -4.80
N GLU A 346 16.37 11.59 -3.93
CA GLU A 346 17.25 12.46 -3.13
C GLU A 346 18.30 13.18 -3.98
N ASN A 347 18.92 12.44 -4.91
CA ASN A 347 19.99 12.92 -5.80
C ASN A 347 19.86 12.32 -7.22
N ILE A 348 18.65 11.89 -7.57
CA ILE A 348 18.32 11.20 -8.81
C ILE A 348 16.94 11.67 -9.29
N ALA A 349 16.69 11.52 -10.59
CA ALA A 349 15.37 11.72 -11.15
C ALA A 349 15.09 10.70 -12.27
N VAL A 350 13.82 10.41 -12.47
CA VAL A 350 13.32 9.62 -13.60
C VAL A 350 12.25 10.42 -14.32
N GLU A 351 12.35 10.48 -15.64
CA GLU A 351 11.37 11.14 -16.49
C GLU A 351 10.61 10.09 -17.29
N THR A 352 9.29 10.06 -17.19
CA THR A 352 8.45 9.16 -17.97
C THR A 352 7.05 9.71 -18.21
N ASN A 353 6.47 9.39 -19.36
CA ASN A 353 5.07 9.65 -19.66
C ASN A 353 4.18 8.40 -19.55
N ASP A 354 4.74 7.25 -19.18
CA ASP A 354 3.99 6.02 -18.96
C ASP A 354 3.40 5.97 -17.53
N PRO A 355 2.06 5.93 -17.37
CA PRO A 355 1.42 5.91 -16.05
C PRO A 355 1.76 4.65 -15.23
N ASP A 356 1.96 3.49 -15.87
CA ASP A 356 2.30 2.24 -15.17
C ASP A 356 3.73 2.30 -14.61
N VAL A 357 4.66 2.88 -15.40
CA VAL A 357 6.03 3.13 -14.94
C VAL A 357 6.03 4.12 -13.77
N ARG A 358 5.30 5.23 -13.88
CA ARG A 358 5.17 6.23 -12.80
C ARG A 358 4.62 5.59 -11.53
N PHE A 359 3.60 4.77 -11.67
CA PHE A 359 3.03 4.04 -10.55
C PHE A 359 4.05 3.14 -9.85
N GLY A 360 4.82 2.36 -10.62
CA GLY A 360 5.90 1.55 -10.08
C GLY A 360 6.96 2.39 -9.35
N LEU A 361 7.35 3.53 -9.92
CA LEU A 361 8.31 4.46 -9.32
C LEU A 361 7.80 5.08 -8.01
N TYR A 362 6.48 5.32 -7.86
CA TYR A 362 5.90 5.74 -6.57
C TYR A 362 6.06 4.66 -5.48
N GLN A 363 5.94 3.38 -5.84
CA GLN A 363 6.21 2.28 -4.89
C GLN A 363 7.69 2.25 -4.48
N GLN A 364 8.58 2.68 -5.38
CA GLN A 364 10.01 2.88 -5.11
C GLN A 364 10.34 4.22 -4.41
N GLN A 365 9.32 4.96 -3.96
CA GLN A 365 9.42 6.23 -3.24
C GLN A 365 9.93 7.43 -4.04
N PHE A 366 10.02 7.32 -5.36
CA PHE A 366 10.12 8.54 -6.15
C PHE A 366 8.82 9.33 -6.01
N LEU A 367 8.89 10.64 -6.13
CA LEU A 367 7.73 11.51 -6.06
C LEU A 367 7.72 12.49 -7.24
N TYR A 368 6.56 12.65 -7.86
CA TYR A 368 6.35 13.65 -8.90
C TYR A 368 6.55 15.06 -8.34
N LEU A 369 7.40 15.85 -9.00
CA LEU A 369 7.54 17.27 -8.73
C LEU A 369 6.36 18.05 -9.35
N ASN A 370 5.39 18.43 -8.52
CA ASN A 370 4.27 19.25 -8.94
C ASN A 370 4.49 20.72 -8.57
N CYS A 371 4.51 21.61 -9.56
CA CYS A 371 4.69 23.05 -9.38
C CYS A 371 3.45 23.87 -9.80
N LEU A 372 2.29 23.23 -9.93
CA LEU A 372 1.04 23.91 -10.28
C LEU A 372 0.64 24.90 -9.17
N PRO A 373 0.34 26.17 -9.51
CA PRO A 373 -0.13 27.14 -8.52
C PRO A 373 -1.41 26.67 -7.82
N GLY A 374 -1.42 26.70 -6.49
CA GLY A 374 -2.57 26.31 -5.69
C GLY A 374 -2.82 24.80 -5.60
N PHE A 375 -1.86 23.98 -6.03
CA PHE A 375 -1.99 22.52 -5.94
C PHE A 375 -2.16 22.05 -4.50
N SER A 376 -3.09 21.11 -4.33
CA SER A 376 -3.29 20.32 -3.12
C SER A 376 -3.63 18.89 -3.52
N ALA A 377 -3.07 17.90 -2.82
CA ALA A 377 -3.49 16.51 -2.97
C ALA A 377 -4.61 16.17 -1.97
N PRO A 378 -5.53 15.25 -2.32
CA PRO A 378 -6.50 14.70 -1.38
C PRO A 378 -5.84 14.05 -0.17
N ALA A 379 -6.61 13.90 0.91
CA ALA A 379 -6.14 13.15 2.09
C ALA A 379 -5.81 11.70 1.70
N GLY A 380 -4.68 11.19 2.19
CA GLY A 380 -4.17 9.86 1.88
C GLY A 380 -2.91 9.89 1.04
N TYR A 381 -2.77 10.86 0.13
CA TYR A 381 -1.59 10.97 -0.72
C TYR A 381 -0.37 11.54 0.03
N ARG A 382 0.82 11.09 -0.39
CA ARG A 382 2.09 11.61 0.11
C ARG A 382 2.34 12.99 -0.47
N LEU A 383 2.64 13.93 0.41
CA LEU A 383 3.05 15.28 0.09
C LEU A 383 4.33 15.60 0.86
N GLU A 384 5.39 15.95 0.15
CA GLU A 384 6.65 16.38 0.75
C GLU A 384 7.10 17.74 0.21
N LYS A 385 7.92 18.42 1.01
CA LYS A 385 8.49 19.71 0.62
C LYS A 385 9.54 19.49 -0.46
N SER A 386 9.40 20.20 -1.58
CA SER A 386 10.44 20.24 -2.61
C SER A 386 11.60 21.17 -2.21
N LYS A 387 12.68 21.20 -2.99
CA LYS A 387 13.81 22.13 -2.80
C LYS A 387 13.51 23.55 -3.33
N VAL A 388 12.36 23.76 -3.96
CA VAL A 388 11.99 25.01 -4.64
C VAL A 388 10.62 25.49 -4.15
N ASP A 389 10.56 26.75 -3.72
CA ASP A 389 9.32 27.31 -3.19
C ASP A 389 8.20 27.29 -4.25
N GLY A 390 6.99 26.96 -3.82
CA GLY A 390 5.83 26.83 -4.69
C GLY A 390 5.76 25.53 -5.50
N CYS A 391 6.62 24.54 -5.20
CA CYS A 391 6.46 23.17 -5.68
C CYS A 391 6.36 22.20 -4.51
N VAL A 392 5.69 21.07 -4.74
CA VAL A 392 5.62 19.93 -3.82
C VAL A 392 6.07 18.66 -4.52
N LEU A 393 6.52 17.69 -3.73
CA LEU A 393 6.73 16.32 -4.18
C LEU A 393 5.51 15.49 -3.79
N THR A 394 4.96 14.72 -4.72
CA THR A 394 3.74 13.95 -4.47
C THR A 394 3.65 12.67 -5.29
N ASN A 395 2.85 11.73 -4.86
CA ASN A 395 2.41 10.58 -5.64
C ASN A 395 0.96 10.73 -6.17
N TYR A 396 0.42 11.95 -6.10
CA TYR A 396 -0.90 12.27 -6.65
C TYR A 396 -0.80 12.91 -8.04
N GLU A 397 -1.49 12.31 -9.01
CA GLU A 397 -1.66 12.85 -10.36
C GLU A 397 -3.14 13.24 -10.58
N PRO A 398 -3.47 14.54 -10.74
CA PRO A 398 -4.86 14.98 -10.91
C PRO A 398 -5.56 14.45 -12.17
N GLU A 399 -4.81 14.22 -13.25
CA GLU A 399 -5.34 13.70 -14.53
C GLU A 399 -5.42 12.17 -14.55
N HIS A 400 -4.69 11.52 -13.64
CA HIS A 400 -4.70 10.07 -13.43
C HIS A 400 -4.89 9.77 -11.94
N PRO A 401 -6.04 10.18 -11.35
CA PRO A 401 -6.31 9.85 -9.96
C PRO A 401 -6.38 8.34 -9.86
N VAL A 402 -5.47 7.76 -9.07
CA VAL A 402 -5.47 6.33 -8.81
C VAL A 402 -6.84 5.99 -8.19
N ARG A 403 -7.62 5.17 -8.87
CA ARG A 403 -8.99 4.81 -8.48
C ARG A 403 -9.01 3.75 -7.40
#